data_AF-A0A381NZ06-F1
#
_entry.id   AF-A0A381NZ06-F1
#
_cell.length_a   1.000
_cell.length_b   1.000
_cell.length_c   1.000
_cell.angle_alpha   90.00
_cell.angle_beta   90.00
_cell.angle_gamma   90.00
#
_symmetry.space_group_name_H-M   'P 1'
#
loop_
_entity.id
_entity.type
_entity.pdbx_description
1 polymer ?
#
loop_
_entity_poly.entity_id
_entity_poly.type
_entity_poly.pdbx_seq_one_letter_code
_entity_poly.pdbx_strand_id
1 'polypeptide(L)'
;MSPQLVLTVIGAINILMGIAIYIGAENIVTGGAFNDALINSQSTKVGTYMHEALAAFMIAFGFVALLNRDMENAPAKKLLFAIGVAYVINLTSVVLHVLNPEVHPPVPAVLITLILAAAAFYTSTVSD
;
A
#
# COMPACT_ATOMS: atom_id res chain seq x y z
N MET A 1 16.05 -14.25 -2.00
CA MET A 1 16.47 -12.88 -1.64
C MET A 1 16.59 -12.81 -0.14
N SER A 2 17.50 -12.02 0.40
CA SER A 2 17.59 -11.85 1.86
C SER A 2 16.28 -11.25 2.39
N PRO A 3 15.66 -11.82 3.45
CA PRO A 3 14.46 -11.25 4.09
C PRO A 3 14.63 -9.78 4.48
N GLN A 4 15.82 -9.42 4.94
CA GLN A 4 16.21 -8.07 5.35
C GLN A 4 16.14 -7.09 4.18
N LEU A 5 16.63 -7.50 3.00
CA LEU A 5 16.53 -6.70 1.78
C LEU A 5 15.07 -6.48 1.39
N VAL A 6 14.22 -7.51 1.50
CA VAL A 6 12.80 -7.38 1.16
C VAL A 6 12.06 -6.46 2.12
N LEU A 7 12.32 -6.57 3.42
CA LEU A 7 11.81 -5.63 4.42
C LEU A 7 12.27 -4.19 4.13
N THR A 8 13.51 -4.01 3.68
CA THR A 8 14.04 -2.70 3.28
C THR A 8 13.28 -2.12 2.08
N VAL A 9 13.09 -2.93 1.04
CA VAL A 9 12.38 -2.52 -0.18
C VAL A 9 10.92 -2.21 0.11
N ILE A 10 10.22 -3.09 0.84
CA ILE A 10 8.84 -2.87 1.30
C ILE A 10 8.79 -1.57 2.09
N GLY A 11 9.64 -1.41 3.09
CA GLY A 11 9.63 -0.24 3.94
C GLY A 11 9.84 1.07 3.17
N ALA A 12 10.85 1.11 2.30
CA ALA A 12 11.14 2.28 1.48
C ALA A 12 9.98 2.60 0.51
N ILE A 13 9.42 1.60 -0.17
CA ILE A 13 8.34 1.82 -1.12
C ILE A 13 7.07 2.31 -0.42
N ASN A 14 6.70 1.77 0.75
CA ASN A 14 5.50 2.23 1.46
C ASN A 14 5.65 3.66 1.97
N ILE A 15 6.84 4.05 2.42
CA ILE A 15 7.12 5.44 2.80
C ILE A 15 7.01 6.36 1.58
N LEU A 16 7.66 6.02 0.47
CA LEU A 16 7.63 6.85 -0.74
C LEU A 16 6.21 6.95 -1.32
N MET A 17 5.47 5.84 -1.37
CA MET A 17 4.08 5.81 -1.80
C MET A 17 3.21 6.65 -0.86
N GLY A 18 3.35 6.50 0.45
CA GLY A 18 2.59 7.27 1.42
C GLY A 18 2.87 8.77 1.30
N ILE A 19 4.13 9.19 1.14
CA ILE A 19 4.47 10.59 0.89
C ILE A 19 3.83 11.10 -0.42
N ALA A 20 3.91 10.31 -1.50
CA ALA A 20 3.31 10.68 -2.78
C ALA A 20 1.77 10.81 -2.68
N ILE A 21 1.10 9.89 -1.97
CA ILE A 21 -0.35 9.96 -1.72
C ILE A 21 -0.68 11.17 -0.87
N TYR A 22 0.10 11.49 0.16
CA TYR A 22 -0.15 12.64 1.03
C TYR A 22 -0.09 13.95 0.23
N ILE A 23 0.97 14.14 -0.56
CA ILE A 23 1.15 15.34 -1.39
C ILE A 23 0.10 15.41 -2.52
N GLY A 24 -0.26 14.26 -3.09
CA GLY A 24 -1.19 14.14 -4.21
C GLY A 24 -2.65 13.90 -3.80
N ALA A 25 -3.01 13.98 -2.52
CA ALA A 25 -4.29 13.46 -2.01
C ALA A 25 -5.51 14.06 -2.72
N GLU A 26 -5.52 15.37 -2.91
CA GLU A 26 -6.60 16.05 -3.63
C GLU A 26 -6.66 15.64 -5.11
N ASN A 27 -5.49 15.52 -5.75
CA ASN A 27 -5.39 15.10 -7.15
C ASN A 27 -5.84 13.65 -7.35
N ILE A 28 -5.78 12.79 -6.33
CA ILE A 28 -6.36 11.45 -6.44
C ILE A 28 -7.89 11.55 -6.53
N VAL A 29 -8.51 12.41 -5.71
CA VAL A 29 -9.96 12.57 -5.72
C VAL A 29 -10.45 13.22 -7.01
N THR A 30 -9.76 14.25 -7.48
CA THR A 30 -10.17 15.04 -8.66
C THR A 30 -9.62 14.50 -9.98
N GLY A 31 -8.59 13.64 -9.94
CA GLY A 31 -7.86 13.13 -11.10
C GLY A 31 -8.39 11.81 -11.66
N GLY A 32 -9.65 11.46 -11.39
CA GLY A 32 -10.34 10.32 -12.03
C GLY A 32 -10.49 9.06 -11.18
N ALA A 33 -10.13 9.08 -9.89
CA ALA A 33 -10.40 7.93 -9.00
C ALA A 33 -11.88 7.76 -8.68
N PHE A 34 -12.71 8.79 -8.90
CA PHE A 34 -14.15 8.78 -8.66
C PHE A 34 -14.91 9.29 -9.88
N ASN A 35 -16.18 8.92 -10.01
CA ASN A 35 -17.07 9.48 -11.01
C ASN A 35 -17.27 11.00 -10.80
N ASP A 36 -17.23 11.78 -11.88
CA ASP A 36 -17.40 13.24 -11.88
C ASP A 36 -18.66 13.71 -11.13
N ALA A 37 -19.75 12.94 -11.17
CA ALA A 37 -20.99 13.26 -10.48
C ALA A 37 -20.84 13.32 -8.95
N LEU A 38 -19.81 12.66 -8.40
CA LEU A 38 -19.51 12.62 -6.97
C LEU A 38 -18.56 13.73 -6.54
N ILE A 39 -17.93 14.45 -7.48
CA ILE A 39 -16.89 15.44 -7.20
C ILE A 39 -17.53 16.81 -6.98
N ASN A 40 -17.42 17.30 -5.74
CA ASN A 40 -17.84 18.64 -5.32
C ASN A 40 -16.95 19.12 -4.18
N SER A 41 -17.10 20.38 -3.75
CA SER A 41 -16.22 20.98 -2.74
C SER A 41 -16.17 20.21 -1.41
N GLN A 42 -17.28 19.60 -0.99
CA GLN A 42 -17.35 18.83 0.25
C GLN A 42 -16.74 17.44 0.09
N SER A 43 -17.09 16.72 -0.98
CA SER A 43 -16.55 15.38 -1.22
C SER A 43 -15.06 15.40 -1.52
N THR A 44 -14.56 16.42 -2.23
CA THR A 44 -13.11 16.61 -2.43
C THR A 44 -12.41 16.79 -1.09
N LYS A 45 -12.91 17.66 -0.21
CA LYS A 45 -12.27 17.90 1.09
C LYS A 45 -12.23 16.63 1.96
N VAL A 46 -13.35 15.92 2.06
CA VAL A 46 -13.42 14.65 2.82
C VAL A 46 -12.51 13.59 2.19
N GLY A 47 -12.55 13.45 0.87
CA GLY A 47 -11.72 12.50 0.13
C GLY A 47 -10.23 12.76 0.32
N THR A 48 -9.80 14.02 0.29
CA THR A 48 -8.40 14.42 0.55
C THR A 48 -7.97 13.97 1.93
N TYR A 49 -8.74 14.26 2.99
CA TYR A 49 -8.39 13.85 4.36
C TYR A 49 -8.35 12.33 4.54
N MET A 50 -9.22 11.58 3.83
CA MET A 50 -9.16 10.12 3.86
C MET A 50 -7.88 9.58 3.21
N HIS A 51 -7.42 10.17 2.10
CA HIS A 51 -6.17 9.80 1.46
C HIS A 51 -4.94 10.20 2.30
N GLU A 52 -4.97 11.37 2.94
CA GLU A 52 -3.92 11.78 3.88
C GLU A 52 -3.82 10.82 5.08
N ALA A 53 -4.95 10.37 5.62
CA ALA A 53 -4.98 9.38 6.69
C ALA A 53 -4.41 8.03 6.21
N LEU A 54 -4.81 7.56 5.03
CA LEU A 54 -4.25 6.35 4.41
C LEU A 54 -2.73 6.48 4.22
N ALA A 55 -2.27 7.61 3.70
CA ALA A 55 -0.86 7.91 3.52
C ALA A 55 -0.08 7.83 4.83
N ALA A 56 -0.60 8.40 5.92
CA ALA A 56 0.02 8.32 7.23
C ALA A 56 0.17 6.86 7.71
N PHE A 57 -0.86 6.03 7.51
CA PHE A 57 -0.79 4.59 7.82
C PHE A 57 0.25 3.87 6.97
N MET A 58 0.34 4.18 5.67
CA MET A 58 1.34 3.58 4.79
C MET A 58 2.76 3.94 5.19
N ILE A 59 3.01 5.21 5.56
CA ILE A 59 4.32 5.66 6.05
C ILE A 59 4.67 4.92 7.35
N ALA A 60 3.74 4.86 8.31
CA ALA A 60 3.95 4.15 9.57
C ALA A 60 4.27 2.66 9.34
N PHE A 61 3.51 2.00 8.46
CA PHE A 61 3.76 0.61 8.08
C PHE A 61 5.13 0.42 7.42
N GLY A 62 5.53 1.35 6.55
CA GLY A 62 6.85 1.34 5.95
C GLY A 62 7.98 1.46 6.98
N PHE A 63 7.81 2.30 8.00
CA PHE A 63 8.75 2.36 9.12
C PHE A 63 8.78 1.09 9.96
N VAL A 64 7.64 0.44 10.20
CA VAL A 64 7.61 -0.88 10.86
C VAL A 64 8.48 -1.86 10.07
N ALA A 65 8.36 -1.93 8.74
CA ALA A 65 9.22 -2.80 7.95
C ALA A 65 10.70 -2.39 7.98
N LEU A 66 11.01 -1.09 7.83
CA LEU A 66 12.39 -0.59 7.83
C LEU A 66 13.11 -0.78 9.17
N LEU A 67 12.42 -0.57 10.29
CA LEU A 67 13.00 -0.64 11.63
C LEU A 67 13.14 -2.07 12.15
N ASN A 68 12.52 -3.04 11.48
CA ASN A 68 12.66 -4.47 11.78
C ASN A 68 13.50 -5.20 10.71
N ARG A 69 14.15 -4.46 9.81
CA ARG A 69 14.89 -5.05 8.67
C ARG A 69 16.14 -5.81 9.08
N ASP A 70 16.66 -5.60 10.27
CA ASP A 70 17.89 -6.20 10.81
C ASP A 70 17.62 -7.44 11.68
N MET A 71 16.36 -7.91 11.71
CA MET A 71 15.98 -9.16 12.34
C MET A 71 16.73 -10.37 11.77
N GLU A 72 16.89 -11.38 12.63
CA GLU A 72 17.28 -12.73 12.21
C GLU A 72 16.28 -13.31 11.19
N ASN A 73 16.73 -14.28 10.39
CA ASN A 73 15.94 -14.79 9.26
C ASN A 73 14.57 -15.34 9.67
N ALA A 74 14.47 -16.12 10.74
CA ALA A 74 13.20 -16.72 11.16
C ALA A 74 12.12 -15.67 11.51
N PRO A 75 12.35 -14.70 12.42
CA PRO A 75 11.39 -13.64 12.69
C PRO A 75 11.15 -12.73 11.49
N ALA A 76 12.18 -12.42 10.68
CA ALA A 76 12.01 -11.63 9.46
C ALA A 76 11.07 -12.30 8.45
N LYS A 77 11.20 -13.61 8.22
CA LYS A 77 10.30 -14.39 7.35
C LYS A 77 8.87 -14.39 7.88
N LYS A 78 8.67 -14.50 9.20
CA LYS A 78 7.34 -14.41 9.82
C LYS A 78 6.70 -13.03 9.62
N LEU A 79 7.48 -11.96 9.79
CA LEU A 79 7.01 -10.60 9.53
C LEU A 79 6.64 -10.41 8.05
N LEU A 80 7.48 -10.88 7.12
CA LEU A 80 7.19 -10.83 5.69
C LEU A 80 5.91 -11.60 5.33
N PHE A 81 5.67 -12.77 5.93
CA PHE A 81 4.43 -13.51 5.73
C PHE A 81 3.22 -12.69 6.19
N ALA A 82 3.29 -12.08 7.37
CA ALA A 82 2.23 -11.22 7.89
C ALA A 82 1.97 -9.99 6.99
N ILE A 83 3.04 -9.37 6.47
CA ILE A 83 2.95 -8.27 5.50
C ILE A 83 2.29 -8.75 4.20
N GLY A 84 2.65 -9.93 3.69
CA GLY A 84 2.03 -10.54 2.52
C GLY A 84 0.52 -10.73 2.70
N VAL A 85 0.10 -11.26 3.86
CA VAL A 85 -1.33 -11.40 4.22
C VAL A 85 -2.02 -10.04 4.26
N ALA A 86 -1.41 -9.03 4.87
CA ALA A 86 -1.95 -7.67 4.91
C ALA A 86 -2.13 -7.09 3.50
N TYR A 87 -1.20 -7.33 2.57
CA TYR A 87 -1.35 -6.90 1.19
C TYR A 87 -2.46 -7.64 0.45
N VAL A 88 -2.65 -8.94 0.68
CA VAL A 88 -3.78 -9.67 0.08
C VAL A 88 -5.11 -9.13 0.58
N ILE A 89 -5.22 -8.78 1.86
CA ILE A 89 -6.44 -8.14 2.40
C ILE A 89 -6.70 -6.82 1.67
N ASN A 90 -5.67 -5.98 1.50
CA ASN A 90 -5.79 -4.72 0.76
C ASN A 90 -6.20 -4.95 -0.72
N LEU A 91 -5.56 -5.89 -1.41
CA LEU A 91 -5.89 -6.25 -2.79
C LEU A 91 -7.32 -6.81 -2.93
N THR A 92 -7.82 -7.52 -1.93
CA THR A 92 -9.21 -7.99 -1.90
C THR A 92 -10.19 -6.81 -1.84
N SER A 93 -9.87 -5.76 -1.07
CA SER A 93 -10.64 -4.52 -1.08
C SER A 93 -10.63 -3.85 -2.46
N VAL A 94 -9.49 -3.88 -3.17
CA VAL A 94 -9.40 -3.33 -4.53
C VAL A 94 -10.37 -4.04 -5.48
N VAL A 95 -10.50 -5.38 -5.39
CA VAL A 95 -11.45 -6.13 -6.22
C VAL A 95 -12.88 -5.61 -6.01
N LEU A 96 -13.29 -5.34 -4.78
CA LEU A 96 -14.60 -4.75 -4.50
C LEU A 96 -14.79 -3.38 -5.16
N HIS A 97 -13.74 -2.56 -5.18
CA HIS A 97 -13.78 -1.25 -5.83
C HIS A 97 -13.77 -1.33 -7.36
N VAL A 98 -13.06 -2.29 -7.97
CA VAL A 98 -13.09 -2.51 -9.42
C VAL A 98 -14.49 -2.95 -9.90
N LEU A 99 -15.26 -3.64 -9.04
CA LEU A 99 -16.64 -4.01 -9.32
C LEU A 99 -17.63 -2.85 -9.08
N ASN A 100 -17.20 -1.74 -8.49
CA ASN A 100 -18.04 -0.57 -8.26
C ASN A 100 -17.85 0.46 -9.39
N PRO A 101 -18.89 0.83 -10.15
CA PRO A 101 -18.78 1.78 -11.26
C PRO A 101 -18.45 3.22 -10.84
N GLU A 102 -18.53 3.54 -9.55
CA GLU A 102 -18.29 4.88 -9.02
C GLU A 102 -16.81 5.14 -8.66
N VAL A 103 -15.98 4.09 -8.60
CA VAL A 103 -14.61 4.16 -8.12
C VAL A 103 -13.66 3.46 -9.09
N HIS A 104 -12.55 4.13 -9.40
CA HIS A 104 -11.49 3.59 -10.22
C HIS A 104 -10.20 3.55 -9.41
N PRO A 105 -9.82 2.39 -8.85
CA PRO A 105 -8.59 2.27 -8.09
C PRO A 105 -7.36 2.67 -8.92
N PRO A 106 -6.38 3.38 -8.35
CA PRO A 106 -5.18 3.78 -9.05
C PRO A 106 -4.34 2.56 -9.43
N VAL A 107 -4.39 2.17 -10.71
CA VAL A 107 -3.71 0.98 -11.26
C VAL A 107 -2.24 0.89 -10.88
N PRO A 108 -1.42 1.97 -10.91
CA PRO A 108 -0.03 1.89 -10.49
C PRO A 108 0.15 1.42 -9.04
N ALA A 109 -0.68 1.91 -8.11
CA ALA A 109 -0.61 1.51 -6.71
C ALA A 109 -0.98 0.04 -6.53
N VAL A 110 -2.02 -0.43 -7.23
CA VAL A 110 -2.44 -1.84 -7.21
C VAL A 110 -1.34 -2.77 -7.68
N LEU A 111 -0.67 -2.43 -8.80
CA LEU A 111 0.43 -3.22 -9.35
C LEU A 111 1.62 -3.28 -8.38
N ILE A 112 1.98 -2.14 -7.78
CA ILE A 112 3.05 -2.10 -6.78
C ILE A 112 2.70 -3.00 -5.59
N THR A 113 1.50 -2.89 -5.02
CA THR A 113 1.06 -3.73 -3.91
C THR A 113 1.08 -5.22 -4.27
N LEU A 114 0.65 -5.59 -5.48
CA LEU A 114 0.70 -6.98 -5.95
C LEU A 114 2.14 -7.51 -6.03
N ILE A 115 3.07 -6.73 -6.58
CA ILE A 115 4.49 -7.09 -6.67
C ILE A 115 5.09 -7.25 -5.26
N LEU A 116 4.79 -6.33 -4.35
CA LEU A 116 5.26 -6.41 -2.97
C LEU A 116 4.69 -7.62 -2.22
N ALA A 117 3.41 -7.95 -2.43
CA ALA A 117 2.80 -9.14 -1.87
C ALA A 117 3.48 -10.43 -2.34
N ALA A 118 3.74 -10.53 -3.65
CA ALA A 118 4.46 -11.67 -4.23
C ALA A 118 5.88 -11.79 -3.65
N ALA A 119 6.61 -10.67 -3.57
CA ALA A 119 7.97 -10.66 -2.99
C ALA A 119 7.97 -11.07 -1.51
N ALA A 120 6.98 -10.61 -0.74
CA ALA A 120 6.83 -10.95 0.67
C ALA A 120 6.53 -12.44 0.88
N PHE A 121 5.60 -13.03 0.12
CA PHE A 121 5.31 -14.46 0.21
C PHE A 121 6.44 -15.35 -0.28
N TYR A 122 7.02 -15.03 -1.44
CA TYR A 122 8.14 -15.79 -1.99
C TYR A 122 9.31 -15.85 -1.00
N THR A 123 9.63 -14.72 -0.39
CA THR A 123 10.78 -14.61 0.52
C THR A 123 10.49 -15.23 1.90
N SER A 124 9.24 -15.20 2.36
CA SER A 124 8.86 -15.82 3.63
C SER A 124 8.74 -17.34 3.57
N THR A 125 8.48 -17.93 2.39
CA THR A 125 8.16 -19.36 2.25
C THR A 125 9.18 -20.17 1.45
N VAL A 126 9.87 -19.57 0.48
CA VAL A 126 10.71 -20.31 -0.48
C VAL A 126 12.19 -19.98 -0.36
N SER A 127 12.57 -18.73 -0.10
CA SER A 127 14.00 -18.39 -0.05
C SER A 127 14.62 -18.87 1.27
N ASP A 128 15.75 -19.57 1.19
CA ASP A 128 16.59 -19.96 2.34
C ASP A 128 17.30 -18.77 2.98
#